data_AF-A0A554I8F7-F1
#
_entry.id   AF-A0A554I8F7-F1
#
_cell.length_a   1.000
_cell.length_b   1.000
_cell.length_c   1.000
_cell.angle_alpha   90.00
_cell.angle_beta   90.00
_cell.angle_gamma   90.00
#
_symmetry.space_group_name_H-M   'P 1'
#
loop_
_entity.id
_entity.type
_entity.pdbx_description
1 polymer ?
#
loop_
_entity_poly.entity_id
_entity_poly.type
_entity_poly.pdbx_seq_one_letter_code
_entity_poly.pdbx_strand_id
1 'polypeptide(L)' 'MLEKINVQKVVDFWNESAQRNFETAEFLFKGEKYADCLFFCHLAIEKILKGLVVKETKT' A
#
# COMPACT_ATOMS: atom_id res chain seq x y z
N MET A 1 -9.62 -8.84 -27.22
CA MET A 1 -10.35 -9.03 -25.96
C MET A 1 -9.58 -8.32 -24.87
N LEU A 2 -10.20 -7.41 -24.12
CA LEU A 2 -9.58 -6.83 -22.93
C LEU A 2 -9.53 -7.92 -21.87
N GLU A 3 -8.33 -8.21 -21.32
CA GLU A 3 -8.22 -9.10 -20.17
C GLU A 3 -9.06 -8.56 -19.01
N LYS A 4 -9.88 -9.42 -18.42
CA LYS A 4 -10.62 -9.08 -17.19
C LYS A 4 -9.61 -8.92 -16.06
N ILE A 5 -9.57 -7.74 -15.43
CA ILE A 5 -8.81 -7.51 -14.20
C ILE A 5 -9.27 -8.50 -13.12
N ASN A 6 -8.32 -9.19 -12.50
CA ASN A 6 -8.56 -9.95 -11.28
C ASN A 6 -8.50 -9.00 -10.09
N VAL A 7 -9.66 -8.46 -9.69
CA VAL A 7 -9.81 -7.48 -8.61
C VAL A 7 -9.12 -7.94 -7.33
N GLN A 8 -9.33 -9.20 -6.93
CA GLN A 8 -8.74 -9.72 -5.69
C GLN A 8 -7.22 -9.69 -5.73
N LYS A 9 -6.61 -10.13 -6.85
CA LYS A 9 -5.16 -10.09 -7.02
C LYS A 9 -4.60 -8.67 -6.93
N VAL A 10 -5.32 -7.68 -7.45
CA VAL A 10 -4.90 -6.27 -7.39
C VAL A 10 -5.06 -5.70 -5.98
N VAL A 11 -6.14 -6.04 -5.28
CA VAL A 11 -6.35 -5.67 -3.87
C VAL A 11 -5.25 -6.26 -2.98
N ASP A 12 -4.93 -7.54 -3.16
CA ASP A 12 -3.87 -8.23 -2.42
C ASP A 12 -2.51 -7.59 -2.68
N PHE A 13 -2.21 -7.26 -3.94
CA PHE A 13 -0.99 -6.54 -4.30
C PHE A 13 -0.86 -5.20 -3.55
N TRP A 14 -1.94 -4.41 -3.49
CA TRP A 14 -1.93 -3.13 -2.78
C TRP A 14 -1.77 -3.32 -1.27
N ASN A 15 -2.45 -4.30 -0.67
CA ASN A 15 -2.35 -4.61 0.75
C ASN A 15 -0.93 -5.07 1.13
N GLU A 16 -0.37 -6.03 0.39
CA GLU A 16 1.00 -6.50 0.62
C GLU A 16 2.03 -5.38 0.44
N SER A 17 1.83 -4.52 -0.56
CA SER A 17 2.74 -3.40 -0.77
C SER A 17 2.60 -2.31 0.30
N ALA A 18 1.41 -2.09 0.85
CA ALA A 18 1.21 -1.21 1.99
C ALA A 18 1.91 -1.75 3.24
N GLN A 19 1.75 -3.05 3.50
CA GLN A 19 2.37 -3.74 4.64
C GLN A 19 3.90 -3.61 4.59
N ARG A 20 4.54 -3.87 3.44
CA ARG A 20 5.99 -3.68 3.25
C ARG A 20 6.44 -2.23 3.51
N ASN A 21 5.64 -1.24 3.11
CA ASN A 21 5.96 0.17 3.41
C ASN A 21 5.81 0.49 4.89
N PHE A 22 4.81 -0.08 5.56
CA PHE A 22 4.65 0.10 7.00
C PHE A 22 5.79 -0.54 7.79
N GLU A 23 6.22 -1.76 7.45
CA GLU A 23 7.41 -2.41 8.03
C GLU A 23 8.68 -1.56 7.85
N THR A 24 8.82 -0.91 6.69
CA THR A 24 9.92 0.02 6.44
C THR A 24 9.81 1.27 7.32
N ALA A 25 8.61 1.82 7.50
CA ALA A 25 8.36 2.94 8.41
C ALA A 25 8.74 2.59 9.85
N GLU A 26 8.40 1.38 10.33
CA GLU A 26 8.77 0.90 11.66
C GLU A 26 10.30 0.80 11.84
N PHE A 27 11.01 0.31 10.82
CA PHE A 27 12.48 0.28 10.83
C PHE A 27 13.08 1.70 10.91
N LEU A 28 12.55 2.63 10.12
CA LEU A 28 13.01 4.03 10.09
C LEU A 28 12.70 4.77 11.39
N PHE A 29 11.55 4.48 12.02
CA PHE A 29 11.19 5.03 13.33
C PHE A 29 12.20 4.60 14.39
N LYS A 30 12.55 3.31 14.44
CA LYS A 30 13.58 2.77 15.35
C LYS A 30 14.97 3.37 15.09
N GLY A 31 15.26 3.73 13.84
CA GLY A 31 16.50 4.41 13.45
C GLY A 31 16.48 5.93 13.58
N GLU A 32 15.44 6.50 14.21
CA GLU A 32 15.25 7.95 14.40
C GLU A 32 15.24 8.76 13.09
N LYS A 33 14.92 8.10 11.96
CA LYS A 33 14.78 8.73 10.63
C LYS A 33 13.35 9.18 10.42
N TYR A 34 12.91 10.17 11.19
CA TYR A 34 11.49 10.52 11.27
C TYR A 34 10.89 11.07 9.97
N ALA A 35 11.64 11.86 9.19
CA ALA A 35 11.15 12.36 7.90
C ALA A 35 10.88 11.21 6.92
N ASP A 36 11.82 10.27 6.83
CA ASP A 36 11.68 9.08 5.98
C ASP A 36 10.56 8.17 6.50
N CYS A 37 10.47 7.97 7.82
CA CYS A 37 9.38 7.23 8.45
C CYS A 37 8.01 7.79 8.06
N LEU A 38 7.82 9.11 8.13
CA LEU A 38 6.57 9.77 7.74
C LEU A 38 6.26 9.56 6.25
N PHE A 39 7.28 9.63 5.39
CA PHE A 39 7.13 9.35 3.95
C PHE A 39 6.62 7.92 3.70
N PHE A 40 7.18 6.92 4.39
CA PHE A 40 6.73 5.53 4.26
C PHE A 40 5.35 5.28 4.88
N CYS A 41 5.00 5.95 5.98
CA CYS A 41 3.63 5.93 6.52
C CYS A 41 2.62 6.48 5.50
N HIS A 42 2.92 7.61 4.85
CA HIS A 42 2.10 8.16 3.78
C HIS A 42 1.91 7.15 2.64
N LEU A 43 2.98 6.50 2.19
CA LEU A 43 2.91 5.49 1.13
C LEU A 43 2.06 4.27 1.51
N ALA A 44 2.11 3.83 2.76
CA ALA A 44 1.29 2.73 3.24
C ALA A 44 -0.21 3.08 3.18
N ILE A 45 -0.58 4.27 3.66
CA ILE A 45 -1.96 4.78 3.61
C ILE A 45 -2.45 4.91 2.17
N GLU A 46 -1.65 5.52 1.29
CA GLU A 46 -1.97 5.68 -0.13
C GLU A 46 -2.31 4.33 -0.79
N LYS A 47 -1.52 3.30 -0.50
CA LYS A 47 -1.70 1.97 -1.08
C LYS A 47 -2.93 1.25 -0.53
N ILE A 48 -3.23 1.37 0.76
CA ILE A 48 -4.49 0.86 1.33
C ILE A 48 -5.68 1.51 0.62
N LEU A 49 -5.65 2.84 0.45
CA LEU A 49 -6.72 3.56 -0.24
C LEU A 49 -6.87 3.10 -1.70
N LYS A 50 -5.77 2.88 -2.43
CA LYS A 50 -5.82 2.32 -3.79
C LYS A 50 -6.45 0.93 -3.82
N GLY A 51 -6.10 0.06 -2.88
CA GLY A 51 -6.74 -1.26 -2.73
C GLY A 51 -8.24 -1.15 -2.48
N LEU A 52 -8.66 -0.23 -1.60
CA LEU A 52 -10.08 0.02 -1.34
C LEU A 52 -10.81 0.54 -2.57
N VAL A 53 -10.23 1.49 -3.32
CA VAL A 53 -10.84 1.98 -4.57
C VAL A 53 -11.06 0.84 -5.55
N VAL A 54 -10.05 0.02 -5.82
CA VAL A 54 -10.16 -1.13 -6.73
C VAL A 54 -11.26 -2.11 -6.26
N LYS A 55 -11.33 -2.37 -4.94
CA LYS A 55 -12.34 -3.24 -4.35
C LYS A 55 -13.76 -2.71 -4.57
N GLU A 56 -13.97 -1.42 -4.34
CA GLU A 56 -15.31 -0.79 -4.41
C GLU A 56 -15.75 -0.51 -5.84
N THR A 57 -14.85 -0.07 -6.72
CA THR A 57 -15.18 0.27 -8.11
C THR A 57 -15.09 -0.93 -9.07
N LYS A 58 -14.37 -1.99 -8.68
CA LYS A 58 -14.04 -3.15 -9.54
C LYS A 58 -13.27 -2.75 -10.80
N THR A 59 -12.47 -1.68 -10.73
CA THR A 59 -11.65 -1.13 -11.82
C THR A 59 -10.18 -1.14 -11.48
#